data_AF-A0A381Z7T6-F1
#
_entry.id   AF-A0A381Z7T6-F1
#
_cell.length_a   1.000
_cell.length_b   1.000
_cell.length_c   1.000
_cell.angle_alpha   90.00
_cell.angle_beta   90.00
_cell.angle_gamma   90.00
#
_symmetry.space_group_name_H-M   'P 1'
#
loop_
_entity.id
_entity.type
_entity.pdbx_description
1 polymer ?
#
loop_
_entity_poly.entity_id
_entity_poly.type
_entity_poly.pdbx_seq_one_letter_code
_entity_poly.pdbx_strand_id
1 'polypeptide(L)'
;VASSVSFGSVQPVAADGVNVTTGYPADDVADVIWAAEHLNYSGPGGLQKAGVQVLRFLLVAIAGVTEDECDRDLGADLDPWGPHLYTSTWADDEVEALGWVADHYCLTPEQTQLLGGGVLAFLASLDAAVNGTSALRADPPPVPTTVPPTTVPPTTVP
;
A
#
# COMPACT_ATOMS: atom_id res chain seq x y z
N VAL A 1 24.46 -17.41 -45.53
CA VAL A 1 23.01 -17.20 -45.32
C VAL A 1 22.83 -16.93 -43.83
N ALA A 2 22.49 -15.71 -43.45
CA ALA A 2 22.23 -15.33 -42.05
C ALA A 2 20.76 -14.95 -41.95
N SER A 3 20.00 -15.70 -41.17
CA SER A 3 18.58 -15.42 -40.91
C SER A 3 18.50 -14.52 -39.68
N SER A 4 18.11 -13.27 -39.87
CA SER A 4 17.76 -12.36 -38.79
C SER A 4 16.31 -12.60 -38.36
N VAL A 5 16.11 -12.96 -37.10
CA VAL A 5 14.79 -13.03 -36.46
C VAL A 5 14.42 -11.62 -36.03
N SER A 6 13.36 -11.07 -36.60
CA SER A 6 12.80 -9.77 -36.23
C SER A 6 11.74 -9.98 -35.16
N PHE A 7 11.99 -9.52 -33.93
CA PHE A 7 10.95 -9.41 -32.92
C PHE A 7 10.16 -8.13 -33.20
N GLY A 8 8.90 -8.29 -33.59
CA GLY A 8 7.98 -7.18 -33.77
C GLY A 8 7.80 -6.43 -32.45
N SER A 9 7.61 -5.11 -32.55
CA SER A 9 7.38 -4.21 -31.42
C SER A 9 6.27 -4.77 -30.52
N VAL A 10 6.64 -5.21 -29.32
CA VAL A 10 5.67 -5.59 -28.29
C VAL A 10 5.04 -4.28 -27.81
N GLN A 11 3.79 -4.03 -28.20
CA GLN A 11 3.02 -2.98 -27.55
C GLN A 11 2.79 -3.43 -26.11
N PRO A 12 3.07 -2.59 -25.10
CA PRO A 12 2.69 -2.92 -23.73
C PRO A 12 1.17 -3.06 -23.70
N VAL A 13 0.68 -4.27 -23.45
CA VAL A 13 -0.70 -4.46 -23.02
C VAL A 13 -0.79 -3.77 -21.67
N ALA A 14 -1.75 -2.86 -21.52
CA ALA A 14 -2.13 -2.39 -20.20
C ALA A 14 -2.58 -3.62 -19.42
N ALA A 15 -1.79 -4.06 -18.45
CA ALA A 15 -2.29 -4.98 -17.44
C ALA A 15 -3.42 -4.22 -16.74
N ASP A 16 -4.64 -4.73 -16.83
CA ASP A 16 -5.77 -4.20 -16.06
C ASP A 16 -5.50 -4.54 -14.59
N GLY A 17 -4.68 -3.71 -13.94
CA GLY A 17 -4.28 -3.90 -12.56
C GLY A 17 -5.46 -3.68 -11.60
N VAL A 18 -5.40 -4.32 -10.44
CA VAL A 18 -6.41 -4.14 -9.39
C VAL A 18 -6.07 -2.87 -8.60
N ASN A 19 -7.04 -1.96 -8.48
CA ASN A 19 -6.88 -0.78 -7.64
C ASN A 19 -7.42 -1.06 -6.24
N VAL A 20 -6.57 -0.88 -5.23
CA VAL A 20 -6.95 -1.01 -3.81
C VAL A 20 -6.63 0.31 -3.11
N THR A 21 -7.57 0.80 -2.30
CA THR A 21 -7.44 2.07 -1.60
C THR A 21 -7.48 1.84 -0.11
N THR A 22 -6.45 2.31 0.58
CA THR A 22 -6.32 2.19 2.04
C THR A 22 -6.18 3.56 2.65
N GLY A 23 -6.93 3.79 3.72
CA GLY A 23 -6.88 4.96 4.57
C GLY A 23 -6.02 4.77 5.81
N TYR A 24 -5.35 5.84 6.22
CA TYR A 24 -4.53 5.90 7.43
C TYR A 24 -5.04 7.00 8.37
N PRO A 25 -4.95 6.83 9.70
CA PRO A 25 -5.03 7.93 10.64
C PRO A 25 -3.79 8.83 10.54
N ALA A 26 -3.86 10.00 11.17
CA ALA A 26 -2.85 11.05 11.04
C ALA A 26 -1.45 10.64 11.55
N ASP A 27 -1.39 9.88 12.65
CA ASP A 27 -0.10 9.43 13.20
C ASP A 27 0.52 8.35 12.30
N ASP A 28 -0.27 7.36 11.87
CA ASP A 28 0.23 6.25 11.04
C ASP A 28 0.62 6.71 9.62
N VAL A 29 -0.09 7.69 9.04
CA VAL A 29 0.25 8.18 7.70
C VAL A 29 1.62 8.87 7.69
N ALA A 30 1.99 9.57 8.76
CA ALA A 30 3.28 10.24 8.86
C ALA A 30 4.43 9.20 8.84
N ASP A 31 4.26 8.08 9.52
CA ASP A 31 5.22 6.97 9.54
C ASP A 31 5.39 6.34 8.16
N VAL A 32 4.28 6.11 7.46
CA VAL A 32 4.31 5.48 6.14
C VAL A 32 4.88 6.41 5.07
N ILE A 33 4.59 7.71 5.12
CA ILE A 33 5.21 8.70 4.23
C ILE A 33 6.72 8.77 4.49
N TRP A 34 7.11 8.93 5.75
CA TRP A 34 8.52 9.00 6.12
C TRP A 34 9.27 7.74 5.66
N ALA A 35 8.69 6.56 5.87
CA ALA A 35 9.32 5.31 5.47
C ALA A 35 9.42 5.18 3.94
N ALA A 36 8.43 5.68 3.20
CA ALA A 36 8.48 5.71 1.75
C ALA A 36 9.65 6.58 1.27
N GLU A 37 9.85 7.76 1.88
CA GLU A 37 10.98 8.64 1.58
C GLU A 37 12.32 8.01 1.97
N HIS A 38 12.41 7.45 3.17
CA HIS A 38 13.63 6.81 3.70
C HIS A 38 14.09 5.64 2.82
N LEU A 39 13.14 4.86 2.31
CA LEU A 39 13.39 3.72 1.42
C LEU A 39 13.35 4.09 -0.07
N ASN A 40 13.22 5.38 -0.40
CA ASN A 40 13.26 5.93 -1.75
C ASN A 40 12.12 5.42 -2.68
N TYR A 41 10.94 5.17 -2.12
CA TYR A 41 9.67 5.01 -2.84
C TYR A 41 9.05 6.36 -3.17
N SER A 42 8.26 6.41 -4.25
CA SER A 42 7.54 7.64 -4.68
C SER A 42 6.42 8.07 -3.73
N GLY A 43 6.04 7.22 -2.78
CA GLY A 43 5.01 7.49 -1.78
C GLY A 43 4.43 6.22 -1.16
N PRO A 44 3.40 6.36 -0.30
CA PRO A 44 2.81 5.25 0.44
C PRO A 44 2.37 4.07 -0.42
N GLY A 45 1.83 4.30 -1.61
CA GLY A 45 1.33 3.21 -2.47
C GLY A 45 2.42 2.22 -2.90
N GLY A 46 3.61 2.71 -3.25
CA GLY A 46 4.74 1.85 -3.60
C GLY A 46 5.26 1.07 -2.39
N LEU A 47 5.33 1.73 -1.22
CA LEU A 47 5.76 1.11 0.02
C LEU A 47 4.79 0.01 0.47
N GLN A 48 3.48 0.25 0.41
CA GLN A 48 2.47 -0.75 0.80
C GLN A 48 2.61 -2.05 -0.01
N LYS A 49 2.77 -1.92 -1.34
CA LYS A 49 2.98 -3.07 -2.23
C LYS A 49 4.23 -3.85 -1.87
N ALA A 50 5.34 -3.15 -1.67
CA ALA A 50 6.59 -3.77 -1.24
C ALA A 50 6.43 -4.47 0.13
N GLY A 51 5.66 -3.89 1.04
CA GLY A 51 5.45 -4.43 2.38
C GLY A 51 4.68 -5.75 2.36
N VAL A 52 3.64 -5.86 1.54
CA VAL A 52 2.92 -7.12 1.32
C VAL A 52 3.84 -8.19 0.70
N GLN A 53 4.69 -7.82 -0.25
CA GLN A 53 5.68 -8.74 -0.84
C GLN A 53 6.69 -9.23 0.20
N VAL A 54 7.20 -8.32 1.05
CA VAL A 54 8.11 -8.67 2.16
C VAL A 54 7.41 -9.60 3.14
N LEU A 55 6.16 -9.35 3.50
CA LEU A 55 5.37 -10.22 4.38
C LEU A 55 5.25 -11.63 3.79
N ARG A 56 4.84 -11.73 2.52
CA ARG A 56 4.74 -13.03 1.83
C ARG A 56 6.09 -13.75 1.82
N PHE A 57 7.17 -13.04 1.52
CA PHE A 57 8.51 -13.62 1.52
C PHE A 57 8.90 -14.16 2.91
N LEU A 58 8.68 -13.38 3.97
CA LEU A 58 8.98 -13.80 5.34
C LEU A 58 8.14 -15.01 5.77
N LEU A 59 6.84 -15.00 5.47
CA LEU A 59 5.93 -16.07 5.88
C LEU A 59 6.17 -17.36 5.08
N VAL A 60 6.28 -17.26 3.75
CA VAL A 60 6.38 -18.45 2.88
C VAL A 60 7.82 -18.92 2.75
N ALA A 61 8.74 -18.04 2.35
CA ALA A 61 10.10 -18.44 1.97
C ALA A 61 11.02 -18.63 3.19
N ILE A 62 10.82 -17.84 4.26
CA ILE A 62 11.65 -17.91 5.47
C ILE A 62 11.03 -18.83 6.53
N ALA A 63 9.77 -18.62 6.88
CA ALA A 63 9.10 -19.37 7.94
C ALA A 63 8.44 -20.69 7.46
N GLY A 64 8.18 -20.84 6.15
CA GLY A 64 7.54 -22.04 5.59
C GLY A 64 6.08 -22.20 5.99
N VAL A 65 5.38 -21.09 6.27
CA VAL A 65 3.99 -21.09 6.70
C VAL A 65 3.06 -21.43 5.54
N THR A 66 2.15 -22.37 5.78
CA THR A 66 1.17 -22.84 4.80
C THR A 66 -0.28 -22.84 5.30
N GLU A 67 -0.48 -22.86 6.62
CA GLU A 67 -1.80 -22.79 7.24
C GLU A 67 -2.21 -21.33 7.44
N ASP A 68 -3.51 -21.06 7.49
CA ASP A 68 -4.03 -19.74 7.87
C ASP A 68 -3.97 -19.51 9.39
N GLU A 69 -3.96 -18.24 9.80
CA GLU A 69 -4.00 -17.79 11.20
C GLU A 69 -5.28 -16.99 11.48
N CYS A 70 -6.40 -17.35 10.85
CA CYS A 70 -7.65 -16.61 10.98
C CYS A 70 -8.20 -16.56 12.42
N ASP A 71 -7.88 -17.55 13.25
CA ASP A 71 -8.24 -17.59 14.68
C ASP A 71 -7.63 -16.43 15.51
N ARG A 72 -6.67 -15.68 14.93
CA ARG A 72 -6.03 -14.52 15.59
C ARG A 72 -6.82 -13.22 15.43
N ASP A 73 -7.81 -13.19 14.54
CA ASP A 73 -8.68 -12.04 14.30
C ASP A 73 -7.91 -10.71 14.08
N LEU A 74 -6.78 -10.79 13.37
CA LEU A 74 -5.91 -9.62 13.12
C LEU A 74 -6.66 -8.47 12.44
N GLY A 75 -7.66 -8.80 11.62
CA GLY A 75 -8.48 -7.80 10.93
C GLY A 75 -9.28 -6.89 11.86
N ALA A 76 -9.58 -7.31 13.10
CA ALA A 76 -10.34 -6.49 14.04
C ALA A 76 -9.58 -5.21 14.48
N ASP A 77 -8.24 -5.26 14.46
CA ASP A 77 -7.37 -4.15 14.85
C ASP A 77 -6.90 -3.29 13.67
N LEU A 78 -7.23 -3.69 12.44
CA LEU A 78 -6.84 -3.00 11.21
C LEU A 78 -8.02 -2.23 10.64
N ASP A 79 -8.05 -0.91 10.86
CA ASP A 79 -9.03 0.01 10.25
C ASP A 79 -8.45 0.64 8.98
N PRO A 80 -8.86 0.18 7.77
CA PRO A 80 -8.35 0.71 6.52
C PRO A 80 -9.11 1.96 6.03
N TRP A 81 -9.97 2.57 6.85
CA TRP A 81 -10.85 3.67 6.42
C TRP A 81 -10.46 5.03 7.01
N GLY A 82 -9.20 5.17 7.42
CA GLY A 82 -8.64 6.44 7.89
C GLY A 82 -8.72 7.57 6.85
N PRO A 83 -8.67 8.84 7.29
CA PRO A 83 -8.91 10.01 6.43
C PRO A 83 -7.84 10.25 5.35
N HIS A 84 -6.64 9.68 5.48
CA HIS A 84 -5.58 9.82 4.49
C HIS A 84 -5.55 8.62 3.53
N LEU A 85 -6.28 8.74 2.42
CA LEU A 85 -6.45 7.68 1.44
C LEU A 85 -5.31 7.61 0.43
N TYR A 86 -4.78 6.41 0.20
CA TYR A 86 -3.81 6.10 -0.85
C TYR A 86 -4.28 4.93 -1.69
N THR A 87 -4.38 5.14 -3.00
CA THR A 87 -4.71 4.11 -3.97
C THR A 87 -3.44 3.53 -4.59
N SER A 88 -3.36 2.20 -4.60
CA SER A 88 -2.29 1.44 -5.23
C SER A 88 -2.87 0.61 -6.37
N THR A 89 -2.21 0.64 -7.53
CA THR A 89 -2.50 -0.25 -8.65
C THR A 89 -1.58 -1.46 -8.58
N TRP A 90 -2.17 -2.65 -8.47
CA TRP A 90 -1.49 -3.93 -8.31
C TRP A 90 -1.48 -4.67 -9.65
N ALA A 91 -0.29 -5.06 -10.12
CA ALA A 91 -0.13 -5.96 -11.26
C ALA A 91 -0.51 -7.41 -10.86
N ASP A 92 -0.81 -8.26 -11.84
CA ASP A 92 -1.31 -9.63 -11.59
C ASP A 92 -0.42 -10.47 -10.66
N ASP A 93 0.90 -10.37 -10.82
CA ASP A 93 1.89 -11.05 -9.97
C ASP A 93 1.95 -10.49 -8.54
N GLU A 94 1.60 -9.22 -8.38
CA GLU A 94 1.47 -8.57 -7.08
C GLU A 94 0.13 -8.87 -6.41
N VAL A 95 -0.94 -9.03 -7.20
CA VAL A 95 -2.27 -9.45 -6.71
C VAL A 95 -2.20 -10.84 -6.09
N GLU A 96 -1.39 -11.75 -6.64
CA GLU A 96 -1.19 -13.06 -6.02
C GLU A 96 -0.63 -12.94 -4.60
N ALA A 97 0.34 -12.04 -4.39
CA ALA A 97 0.91 -11.84 -3.07
C ALA A 97 -0.06 -11.17 -2.09
N LEU A 98 -0.82 -10.19 -2.59
CA LEU A 98 -1.89 -9.55 -1.84
C LEU A 98 -2.95 -10.56 -1.38
N GLY A 99 -3.43 -11.39 -2.31
CA GLY A 99 -4.42 -12.43 -2.02
C GLY A 99 -3.89 -13.46 -1.03
N TRP A 100 -2.64 -13.91 -1.19
CA TRP A 100 -2.07 -14.90 -0.28
C TRP A 100 -1.99 -14.40 1.17
N VAL A 101 -1.52 -13.16 1.38
CA VAL A 101 -1.44 -12.58 2.74
C VAL A 101 -2.83 -12.30 3.30
N ALA A 102 -3.76 -11.84 2.45
CA ALA A 102 -5.15 -11.63 2.83
C ALA A 102 -5.80 -12.93 3.33
N ASP A 103 -5.65 -14.02 2.57
CA ASP A 103 -6.20 -15.33 2.92
C ASP A 103 -5.55 -15.87 4.20
N HIS A 104 -4.22 -15.73 4.33
CA HIS A 104 -3.49 -16.22 5.50
C HIS A 104 -3.97 -15.60 6.82
N TYR A 105 -4.36 -14.33 6.82
CA TYR A 105 -4.84 -13.63 8.03
C TYR A 105 -6.35 -13.34 8.02
N CYS A 106 -7.11 -13.85 7.05
CA CYS A 106 -8.51 -13.52 6.82
C CYS A 106 -8.81 -12.00 6.75
N LEU A 107 -7.98 -11.26 6.02
CA LEU A 107 -8.07 -9.80 5.88
C LEU A 107 -8.76 -9.39 4.57
N THR A 108 -9.28 -8.17 4.52
CA THR A 108 -9.62 -7.54 3.23
C THR A 108 -8.35 -7.10 2.47
N PRO A 109 -8.42 -6.85 1.15
CA PRO A 109 -7.31 -6.28 0.41
C PRO A 109 -6.81 -4.95 0.99
N GLU A 110 -7.71 -4.09 1.44
CA GLU A 110 -7.39 -2.78 2.01
C GLU A 110 -6.67 -2.92 3.36
N GLN A 111 -7.09 -3.87 4.20
CA GLN A 111 -6.41 -4.21 5.46
C GLN A 111 -5.03 -4.84 5.21
N THR A 112 -4.91 -5.67 4.17
CA THR A 112 -3.63 -6.28 3.81
C THR A 112 -2.63 -5.22 3.31
N GLN A 113 -3.11 -4.26 2.52
CA GLN A 113 -2.34 -3.11 2.09
C GLN A 113 -1.94 -2.21 3.28
N LEU A 114 -2.82 -2.02 4.27
CA LEU A 114 -2.53 -1.33 5.53
C LEU A 114 -1.40 -2.02 6.30
N LEU A 115 -1.53 -3.33 6.50
CA LEU A 115 -0.55 -4.16 7.19
C LEU A 115 0.82 -4.12 6.51
N GLY A 116 0.86 -4.27 5.18
CA GLY A 116 2.09 -4.15 4.42
C GLY A 116 2.76 -2.78 4.60
N GLY A 117 1.98 -1.70 4.53
CA GLY A 117 2.44 -0.34 4.81
C GLY A 117 3.08 -0.20 6.19
N GLY A 118 2.37 -0.64 7.22
CA GLY A 118 2.83 -0.56 8.62
C GLY A 118 4.09 -1.39 8.88
N VAL A 119 4.17 -2.61 8.35
CA VAL A 119 5.34 -3.50 8.54
C VAL A 119 6.60 -2.89 7.92
N LEU A 120 6.52 -2.36 6.70
CA LEU A 120 7.68 -1.70 6.11
C LEU A 120 8.05 -0.40 6.81
N ALA A 121 7.07 0.37 7.29
CA ALA A 121 7.34 1.56 8.09
C ALA A 121 8.06 1.23 9.40
N PHE A 122 7.63 0.16 10.08
CA PHE A 122 8.32 -0.37 11.25
C PHE A 122 9.77 -0.79 10.93
N LEU A 123 9.98 -1.57 9.87
CA LEU A 123 11.33 -2.01 9.46
C LEU A 123 12.23 -0.82 9.07
N ALA A 124 11.71 0.18 8.37
CA ALA A 124 12.44 1.41 8.06
C ALA A 124 12.85 2.17 9.33
N SER A 125 11.99 2.20 10.35
CA SER A 125 12.30 2.83 11.63
C SER A 125 13.42 2.11 12.39
N LEU A 126 13.47 0.77 12.30
CA LEU A 126 14.56 -0.04 12.85
C LEU A 126 15.88 0.22 12.12
N ASP A 127 15.86 0.30 10.79
CA ASP A 127 17.03 0.64 9.98
C ASP A 127 17.59 2.01 10.36
N ALA A 128 16.73 3.04 10.45
CA ALA A 128 17.15 4.37 10.87
C ALA A 128 17.80 4.35 12.27
N ALA A 129 17.16 3.68 13.23
CA ALA A 129 17.68 3.57 14.59
C ALA A 129 19.07 2.90 14.64
N VAL A 130 19.28 1.83 13.86
CA VAL A 130 20.59 1.15 13.75
C VAL A 130 21.64 2.06 13.10
N ASN A 131 21.23 2.85 12.12
CA ASN A 131 22.12 3.78 11.40
C ASN A 131 22.36 5.11 12.16
N GLY A 132 21.88 5.22 13.41
CA GLY A 132 22.09 6.38 14.27
C GLY A 132 21.29 7.62 13.84
N THR A 133 20.27 7.45 13.00
CA THR A 133 19.33 8.49 12.60
C THR A 133 18.00 8.30 13.33
N SER A 134 17.34 9.40 13.69
CA SER A 134 15.97 9.36 14.20
C SER A 134 15.01 9.58 13.04
N ALA A 135 13.90 8.83 13.01
CA ALA A 135 12.77 9.12 12.13
C ALA A 135 12.15 10.47 12.53
N LEU A 136 12.63 11.56 11.91
CA LEU A 136 12.03 12.88 12.01
C LEU A 136 10.79 12.89 11.11
N ARG A 137 9.66 12.52 11.70
CA ARG A 137 8.36 12.51 11.03
C ARG A 137 7.92 13.95 10.79
N ALA A 138 7.57 14.26 9.55
CA ALA A 138 6.90 15.50 9.22
C ALA A 138 5.44 15.47 9.73
N ASP A 139 4.84 16.64 9.91
CA ASP A 139 3.41 16.71 10.17
C ASP A 139 2.65 16.03 9.00
N PRO A 140 1.61 15.22 9.30
CA PRO A 140 0.86 14.55 8.26
C PRO A 140 0.20 15.56 7.32
N PRO A 141 0.06 15.23 6.02
CA PRO A 141 -0.62 16.11 5.08
C PRO A 141 -2.04 16.40 5.58
N PRO A 142 -2.59 17.61 5.37
CA PRO A 142 -3.95 17.91 5.79
C PRO A 142 -4.95 16.94 5.12
N VAL A 143 -5.98 16.53 5.88
CA VAL A 143 -7.06 15.69 5.34
C VAL A 143 -7.73 16.42 4.17
N PRO A 144 -7.91 15.78 3.00
CA PRO A 144 -8.64 16.39 1.90
C PRO A 144 -10.07 16.76 2.34
N THR A 145 -10.40 18.05 2.36
CA THR A 145 -11.77 18.49 2.62
C THR A 145 -12.60 18.26 1.35
N THR A 146 -13.40 17.20 1.32
CA THR A 146 -14.46 17.04 0.31
C THR A 146 -15.55 18.06 0.62
N VAL A 147 -15.37 19.32 0.21
CA VAL A 147 -16.47 20.30 0.22
C VAL A 147 -17.43 19.88 -0.88
N PRO A 148 -18.68 19.48 -0.59
CA PRO A 148 -19.66 19.20 -1.62
C PRO A 148 -19.83 20.48 -2.48
N PRO A 149 -19.97 20.38 -3.81
CA PRO A 149 -20.25 21.56 -4.62
C PRO A 149 -21.51 22.22 -4.05
N THR A 150 -21.37 23.46 -3.56
CA THR A 150 -22.51 24.25 -3.11
C THR A 150 -23.35 24.55 -4.34
N THR A 151 -24.47 23.86 -4.48
CA THR A 151 -25.49 24.18 -5.47
C THR A 151 -26.01 25.58 -5.15
N VAL A 152 -25.49 26.60 -5.83
CA VAL A 152 -26.03 27.96 -5.74
C VAL A 152 -27.41 27.93 -6.41
N PRO A 153 -28.52 28.16 -5.67
CA PRO A 153 -29.83 28.25 -6.28
C PRO A 153 -29.88 29.47 -7.22
N PRO A 154 -30.57 29.38 -8.37
CA PRO A 154 -30.63 30.49 -9.31
C PRO A 154 -31.28 31.71 -8.65
N THR A 155 -30.57 32.83 -8.64
CA THR A 155 -31.08 34.12 -8.19
C THR A 155 -32.12 34.62 -9.19
N THR A 156 -33.39 34.63 -8.80
CA THR A 156 -34.43 35.38 -9.51
C THR A 156 -34.20 36.88 -9.29
N VAL A 157 -33.87 37.58 -10.38
CA VAL A 157 -33.75 39.04 -10.41
C VAL A 157 -35.16 39.65 -10.49
N PRO A 158 -35.51 40.65 -9.65
CA PRO A 158 -36.81 41.34 -9.68
C PRO A 158 -36.97 42.31 -10.86
#